data_AF-A0A1V6BF21-F1
#
_entry.id   AF-A0A1V6BF21-F1
#
_cell.length_a   1.000
_cell.length_b   1.000
_cell.length_c   1.000
_cell.angle_alpha   90.00
_cell.angle_beta   90.00
_cell.angle_gamma   90.00
#
_symmetry.space_group_name_H-M   'P 1'
#
loop_
_entity.id
_entity.type
_entity.pdbx_description
1 polymer ?
#
loop_
_entity_poly.entity_id
_entity_poly.type
_entity_poly.pdbx_seq_one_letter_code
_entity_poly.pdbx_strand_id
1 'polypeptide(L)'
;MKLKLRITLFLSLLALVTISFTNSNKEVSCSEQDKPQVQTARQDRPSGPGVEQSRIYPLAERIGHYDKAKQPEMNSVHGGPGSLNYQTLLGAGTIKDLVFMHCGPINPKSGIGHHFHNNADELFLILDGEAEFTINGRTALIKGPAGVPLKSGNSHAIYNPTNKPVAWLNFQVKLPTIDNPYGSGPRNAYNYSADPGSGAFDLRDGRVGVTLDKLPTFMNTLTMTKNIMSPVYQMNGGKDTVFYRRALGSSAFASNWSFFDHLLIPAGASVGRHYHAGVEEIYLVTRGKGKIRVNHEMAEIVWGDAIPVYAGEIHSIENTSNEPLELMIYGVALEKGKLDEVAVPLTMIKLQMFFEVAPEKCDAFELNYSETYIPALRQQVGYLGSKLIRVYPPDQAKRTGGAASKFNYQMELMFDTEQHRLMWTRTQAHNVAWAKTAALATSYEWRGYDVVGMDQVADPIGPRSLTTEKKY
;
A
#
# COMPACT_ATOMS: atom_id res chain seq x y z
N MET A 1 71.11 6.51 2.31
CA MET A 1 71.00 5.42 1.31
C MET A 1 69.67 5.58 0.58
N LYS A 2 69.63 5.31 -0.73
CA LYS A 2 68.58 5.54 -1.75
C LYS A 2 67.17 5.05 -1.29
N LEU A 3 65.99 5.57 -1.68
CA LEU A 3 65.42 5.85 -3.01
C LEU A 3 64.02 6.56 -2.81
N LYS A 4 63.74 7.80 -3.27
CA LYS A 4 62.84 8.24 -4.39
C LYS A 4 61.54 7.39 -4.58
N LEU A 5 60.29 7.89 -4.80
CA LEU A 5 59.81 9.09 -5.52
C LEU A 5 58.25 9.31 -5.44
N ARG A 6 57.80 10.60 -5.35
CA ARG A 6 56.59 11.34 -5.87
C ARG A 6 55.14 10.89 -5.55
N ILE A 7 54.13 11.77 -5.38
CA ILE A 7 53.55 12.82 -6.27
C ILE A 7 52.82 13.91 -5.41
N THR A 8 53.26 15.19 -5.42
CA THR A 8 52.68 16.41 -6.08
C THR A 8 51.23 16.81 -5.72
N LEU A 9 51.10 17.93 -4.98
CA LEU A 9 49.89 18.75 -4.76
C LEU A 9 50.09 20.09 -5.51
N PHE A 10 49.07 20.63 -6.19
CA PHE A 10 49.09 21.97 -6.76
C PHE A 10 47.90 22.80 -6.22
N LEU A 11 48.24 23.92 -5.57
CA LEU A 11 47.37 25.04 -5.22
C LEU A 11 47.44 26.11 -6.33
N SER A 12 46.33 26.82 -6.58
CA SER A 12 46.29 28.20 -7.11
C SER A 12 44.87 28.73 -6.87
N LEU A 13 44.60 29.51 -5.82
CA LEU A 13 44.79 30.97 -5.64
C LEU A 13 43.82 31.86 -6.45
N LEU A 14 43.05 32.60 -5.65
CA LEU A 14 42.08 33.66 -5.88
C LEU A 14 42.57 34.81 -6.78
N ALA A 15 41.65 35.42 -7.54
CA ALA A 15 41.69 36.84 -7.87
C ALA A 15 40.26 37.41 -7.99
N LEU A 16 39.97 38.41 -7.16
CA LEU A 16 38.79 39.28 -7.20
C LEU A 16 38.83 40.18 -8.44
N VAL A 17 37.67 40.42 -9.06
CA VAL A 17 37.35 41.69 -9.74
C VAL A 17 35.90 42.07 -9.44
N THR A 18 35.74 43.18 -8.72
CA THR A 18 34.50 43.93 -8.52
C THR A 18 34.29 44.90 -9.68
N ILE A 19 33.08 44.95 -10.26
CA ILE A 19 32.64 46.09 -11.10
C ILE A 19 31.21 46.48 -10.70
N SER A 20 31.08 47.75 -10.33
CA SER A 20 29.85 48.46 -9.95
C SER A 20 29.06 48.92 -11.18
N PHE A 21 27.74 49.05 -10.98
CA PHE A 21 26.76 49.62 -11.91
C PHE A 21 26.95 51.13 -12.13
N THR A 22 26.70 51.59 -13.36
CA THR A 22 26.18 52.95 -13.62
C THR A 22 25.11 52.94 -14.71
N ASN A 23 24.02 53.62 -14.38
CA ASN A 23 22.80 53.86 -15.14
C ASN A 23 23.01 54.98 -16.18
N SER A 24 22.38 54.88 -17.36
CA SER A 24 22.00 56.08 -18.13
C SER A 24 20.75 55.82 -18.97
N ASN A 25 19.67 56.50 -18.60
CA ASN A 25 18.40 56.59 -19.32
C ASN A 25 18.56 57.26 -20.69
N LYS A 26 17.82 56.76 -21.69
CA LYS A 26 17.17 57.58 -22.72
C LYS A 26 15.77 57.02 -22.98
N GLU A 27 14.77 57.86 -22.70
CA GLU A 27 13.36 57.63 -22.97
C GLU A 27 13.04 57.87 -24.46
N VAL A 28 12.18 57.03 -25.04
CA VAL A 28 11.19 57.45 -26.05
C VAL A 28 9.88 56.72 -25.73
N SER A 29 8.80 57.51 -25.75
CA SER A 29 7.44 57.31 -25.24
C SER A 29 6.62 56.17 -25.88
N CYS A 30 5.85 55.46 -25.04
CA CYS A 30 4.69 54.66 -25.43
C CYS A 30 3.41 55.25 -24.84
N SER A 31 2.35 55.21 -25.65
CA SER A 31 0.99 55.69 -25.39
C SER A 31 0.25 54.90 -24.31
N GLU A 32 -0.68 55.59 -23.64
CA GLU A 32 -1.55 55.14 -22.57
C GLU A 32 -2.39 53.91 -22.94
N GLN A 33 -2.21 52.82 -22.18
CA GLN A 33 -3.29 51.95 -21.66
C GLN A 33 -2.65 50.83 -20.83
N ASP A 34 -2.36 51.11 -19.55
CA ASP A 34 -2.34 50.10 -18.49
C ASP A 34 -2.27 50.80 -17.12
N LYS A 35 -3.41 50.89 -16.43
CA LYS A 35 -3.47 51.32 -15.02
C LYS A 35 -3.48 50.08 -14.12
N PRO A 36 -2.62 50.00 -13.09
CA PRO A 36 -2.57 48.89 -12.14
C PRO A 36 -3.63 49.04 -11.04
N GLN A 37 -4.34 47.97 -10.71
CA GLN A 37 -5.10 47.88 -9.46
C GLN A 37 -4.32 47.11 -8.39
N VAL A 38 -3.70 47.91 -7.52
CA VAL A 38 -3.62 47.82 -6.05
C VAL A 38 -3.58 46.42 -5.42
N GLN A 39 -2.38 46.02 -4.99
CA GLN A 39 -2.15 45.04 -3.92
C GLN A 39 -2.48 45.67 -2.56
N THR A 40 -3.23 44.95 -1.72
CA THR A 40 -3.29 45.21 -0.28
C THR A 40 -3.01 43.94 0.53
N ALA A 41 -2.07 44.12 1.46
CA ALA A 41 -1.83 43.43 2.73
C ALA A 41 -1.44 41.93 2.74
N ARG A 42 -0.14 41.71 2.96
CA ARG A 42 0.44 40.51 3.61
C ARG A 42 0.20 40.57 5.13
N GLN A 43 -0.25 39.47 5.70
CA GLN A 43 -0.16 39.00 7.11
C GLN A 43 -0.65 37.53 7.05
N ASP A 44 0.00 36.46 7.50
CA ASP A 44 1.22 36.20 8.26
C ASP A 44 1.74 34.83 7.79
N ARG A 45 3.07 34.64 7.76
CA ARG A 45 3.68 33.31 7.58
C ARG A 45 3.81 32.62 8.93
N PRO A 46 3.47 31.33 9.04
CA PRO A 46 4.13 30.45 9.99
C PRO A 46 5.36 29.80 9.36
N SER A 47 6.36 29.69 10.23
CA SER A 47 7.71 29.15 10.13
C SER A 47 7.84 27.66 9.81
N GLY A 48 8.88 27.34 9.04
CA GLY A 48 9.65 26.07 9.09
C GLY A 48 9.03 24.83 8.44
N PRO A 49 9.84 23.86 7.98
CA PRO A 49 9.33 22.57 7.51
C PRO A 49 8.92 21.76 8.75
N GLY A 50 7.69 21.97 9.21
CA GLY A 50 7.01 20.96 10.01
C GLY A 50 6.85 19.72 9.14
N VAL A 51 7.16 18.54 9.69
CA VAL A 51 6.75 17.26 9.11
C VAL A 51 5.24 17.36 8.91
N GLU A 52 4.81 17.50 7.66
CA GLU A 52 3.39 17.46 7.31
C GLU A 52 2.93 16.04 7.72
N GLN A 53 2.22 15.95 8.84
CA GLN A 53 1.58 14.71 9.23
C GLN A 53 0.71 14.30 8.05
N SER A 54 1.00 13.15 7.45
CA SER A 54 0.19 12.57 6.38
C SER A 54 -1.25 12.56 6.87
N ARG A 55 -2.10 13.40 6.29
CA ARG A 55 -3.51 13.48 6.65
C ARG A 55 -4.16 12.21 6.11
N ILE A 56 -4.21 11.16 6.94
CA ILE A 56 -4.97 9.96 6.60
C ILE A 56 -6.44 10.38 6.62
N TYR A 57 -7.04 10.45 5.43
CA TYR A 57 -8.46 10.75 5.28
C TYR A 57 -9.30 9.56 5.78
N PRO A 58 -10.50 9.80 6.34
CA PRO A 58 -11.45 8.74 6.65
C PRO A 58 -11.64 7.78 5.48
N LEU A 59 -11.88 6.50 5.74
CA LEU A 59 -12.00 5.47 4.72
C LEU A 59 -13.00 5.87 3.62
N ALA A 60 -14.17 6.36 4.01
CA ALA A 60 -15.22 6.77 3.06
C ALA A 60 -14.79 7.95 2.15
N GLU A 61 -13.87 8.79 2.60
CA GLU A 61 -13.39 9.96 1.82
C GLU A 61 -12.27 9.61 0.84
N ARG A 62 -11.56 8.49 1.06
CA ARG A 62 -10.46 8.04 0.17
C ARG A 62 -10.87 6.96 -0.83
N ILE A 63 -12.11 6.47 -0.80
CA ILE A 63 -12.61 5.54 -1.83
C ILE A 63 -12.84 6.32 -3.13
N GLY A 64 -12.21 5.84 -4.20
CA GLY A 64 -12.45 6.32 -5.55
C GLY A 64 -13.74 5.73 -6.09
N HIS A 65 -14.84 6.47 -6.03
CA HIS A 65 -16.13 6.04 -6.58
C HIS A 65 -16.23 6.30 -8.08
N TYR A 66 -16.56 5.27 -8.85
CA TYR A 66 -16.90 5.42 -10.26
C TYR A 66 -18.13 6.30 -10.44
N ASP A 67 -18.01 7.33 -11.26
CA ASP A 67 -19.08 8.25 -11.60
C ASP A 67 -19.01 8.61 -13.08
N LYS A 68 -19.99 8.16 -13.85
CA LYS A 68 -20.09 8.43 -15.28
C LYS A 68 -20.13 9.93 -15.58
N ALA A 69 -20.65 10.77 -14.68
CA ALA A 69 -20.70 12.21 -14.87
C ALA A 69 -19.30 12.87 -14.76
N LYS A 70 -18.30 12.18 -14.19
CA LYS A 70 -16.94 12.67 -14.00
C LYS A 70 -15.96 12.17 -15.06
N GLN A 71 -16.46 11.84 -16.26
CA GLN A 71 -15.66 11.29 -17.36
C GLN A 71 -15.58 12.28 -18.54
N PRO A 72 -14.76 13.35 -18.44
CA PRO A 72 -14.52 14.23 -19.58
C PRO A 72 -14.02 13.44 -20.79
N GLU A 73 -14.43 13.89 -21.98
CA GLU A 73 -13.94 13.35 -23.24
C GLU A 73 -12.54 13.87 -23.53
N MET A 74 -11.66 12.98 -23.94
CA MET A 74 -10.27 13.28 -24.29
C MET A 74 -10.00 12.75 -25.69
N ASN A 75 -9.58 13.65 -26.57
CA ASN A 75 -9.31 13.36 -27.97
C ASN A 75 -7.84 13.07 -28.19
N SER A 76 -7.55 12.14 -29.10
CA SER A 76 -6.19 11.88 -29.60
C SER A 76 -5.14 11.62 -28.52
N VAL A 77 -5.52 10.83 -27.49
CA VAL A 77 -4.62 10.47 -26.38
C VAL A 77 -3.41 9.70 -26.93
N HIS A 78 -2.21 10.21 -26.65
CA HIS A 78 -0.93 9.73 -27.23
C HIS A 78 -0.93 9.69 -28.78
N GLY A 79 -1.68 10.59 -29.42
CA GLY A 79 -1.84 10.61 -30.88
C GLY A 79 -2.72 9.47 -31.43
N GLY A 80 -3.46 8.78 -30.57
CA GLY A 80 -4.41 7.73 -30.95
C GLY A 80 -5.61 8.23 -31.74
N PRO A 81 -6.37 7.32 -32.38
CA PRO A 81 -7.57 7.67 -33.11
C PRO A 81 -8.73 8.00 -32.16
N GLY A 82 -9.61 8.91 -32.58
CA GLY A 82 -10.88 9.18 -31.89
C GLY A 82 -10.72 9.70 -30.46
N SER A 83 -11.57 9.21 -29.56
CA SER A 83 -11.67 9.71 -28.18
C SER A 83 -11.88 8.60 -27.14
N LEU A 84 -11.63 8.94 -25.89
CA LEU A 84 -12.05 8.15 -24.73
C LEU A 84 -12.57 9.07 -23.64
N ASN A 85 -13.47 8.57 -22.81
CA ASN A 85 -13.96 9.29 -21.64
C ASN A 85 -13.36 8.64 -20.41
N TYR A 86 -12.78 9.43 -19.49
CA TYR A 86 -12.21 8.84 -18.28
C TYR A 86 -12.29 9.73 -17.05
N GLN A 87 -12.45 9.06 -15.91
CA GLN A 87 -12.34 9.62 -14.58
C GLN A 87 -11.04 9.12 -13.96
N THR A 88 -10.37 9.96 -13.16
CA THR A 88 -9.36 9.50 -12.21
C THR A 88 -10.04 9.02 -10.93
N LEU A 89 -9.98 7.71 -10.68
CA LEU A 89 -10.50 7.11 -9.44
C LEU A 89 -9.56 7.40 -8.27
N LEU A 90 -8.26 7.18 -8.47
CA LEU A 90 -7.21 7.42 -7.49
C LEU A 90 -6.05 8.16 -8.18
N GLY A 91 -5.54 9.20 -7.52
CA GLY A 91 -4.52 10.09 -8.09
C GLY A 91 -3.11 9.75 -7.62
N ALA A 92 -2.15 10.53 -8.08
CA ALA A 92 -0.76 10.38 -7.68
C ALA A 92 -0.60 10.50 -6.16
N GLY A 93 0.15 9.57 -5.56
CA GLY A 93 0.42 9.55 -4.13
C GLY A 93 -0.72 9.04 -3.24
N THR A 94 -1.85 8.56 -3.81
CA THR A 94 -2.89 7.91 -2.99
C THR A 94 -2.35 6.67 -2.29
N ILE A 95 -1.57 5.84 -2.97
CA ILE A 95 -0.66 4.84 -2.39
C ILE A 95 0.76 5.11 -2.93
N LYS A 96 1.77 4.48 -2.34
CA LYS A 96 3.17 4.60 -2.71
C LYS A 96 3.38 4.33 -4.19
N ASP A 97 4.10 5.23 -4.84
CA ASP A 97 4.50 5.16 -6.25
C ASP A 97 3.32 5.09 -7.26
N LEU A 98 2.06 5.20 -6.82
CA LEU A 98 0.93 5.35 -7.72
C LEU A 98 1.04 6.66 -8.49
N VAL A 99 0.88 6.57 -9.81
CA VAL A 99 0.76 7.73 -10.69
C VAL A 99 -0.72 8.04 -10.90
N PHE A 100 -1.52 7.03 -11.25
CA PHE A 100 -2.98 7.14 -11.32
C PHE A 100 -3.66 5.77 -11.44
N MET A 101 -4.95 5.76 -11.12
CA MET A 101 -5.92 4.77 -11.57
C MET A 101 -7.04 5.51 -12.34
N HIS A 102 -7.17 5.25 -13.64
CA HIS A 102 -8.18 5.84 -14.51
C HIS A 102 -9.21 4.80 -14.93
N CYS A 103 -10.47 5.19 -15.08
CA CYS A 103 -11.50 4.31 -15.62
C CYS A 103 -12.44 5.05 -16.57
N GLY A 104 -13.01 4.32 -17.52
CA GLY A 104 -14.07 4.82 -18.38
C GLY A 104 -14.11 4.08 -19.72
N PRO A 105 -14.94 4.54 -20.66
CA PRO A 105 -15.02 3.92 -21.97
C PRO A 105 -13.98 4.43 -22.96
N ILE A 106 -13.38 3.51 -23.72
CA ILE A 106 -12.76 3.83 -25.02
C ILE A 106 -13.86 3.80 -26.07
N ASN A 107 -14.10 4.92 -26.75
CA ASN A 107 -15.21 5.04 -27.69
C ASN A 107 -15.02 4.16 -28.94
N PRO A 108 -16.08 3.91 -29.72
CA PRO A 108 -15.98 3.14 -30.96
C PRO A 108 -14.88 3.67 -31.88
N LYS A 109 -14.14 2.77 -32.54
CA LYS A 109 -13.06 3.13 -33.48
C LYS A 109 -12.02 4.09 -32.90
N SER A 110 -11.82 4.07 -31.58
CA SER A 110 -10.93 4.98 -30.87
C SER A 110 -9.85 4.21 -30.09
N GLY A 111 -8.80 4.89 -29.64
CA GLY A 111 -7.72 4.25 -28.94
C GLY A 111 -6.68 5.21 -28.38
N ILE A 112 -5.72 4.64 -27.67
CA ILE A 112 -4.53 5.33 -27.19
C ILE A 112 -3.39 4.95 -28.13
N GLY A 113 -2.74 5.96 -28.70
CA GLY A 113 -1.70 5.78 -29.72
C GLY A 113 -0.49 5.02 -29.20
N HIS A 114 0.34 4.53 -30.12
CA HIS A 114 1.52 3.75 -29.79
C HIS A 114 2.59 4.63 -29.13
N HIS A 115 2.93 4.35 -27.88
CA HIS A 115 3.84 5.17 -27.09
C HIS A 115 4.68 4.32 -26.12
N PHE A 116 5.63 4.95 -25.44
CA PHE A 116 6.43 4.37 -24.38
C PHE A 116 6.20 5.09 -23.05
N HIS A 117 6.28 4.34 -21.95
CA HIS A 117 6.54 4.86 -20.62
C HIS A 117 7.87 4.30 -20.10
N ASN A 118 8.91 5.14 -20.05
CA ASN A 118 10.26 4.73 -19.60
C ASN A 118 10.46 4.83 -18.08
N ASN A 119 9.50 5.44 -17.39
CA ASN A 119 9.59 5.78 -15.97
C ASN A 119 8.54 5.10 -15.09
N ALA A 120 7.67 4.29 -15.68
CA ALA A 120 6.58 3.62 -14.99
C ALA A 120 6.24 2.29 -15.67
N ASP A 121 5.71 1.37 -14.87
CA ASP A 121 4.90 0.27 -15.39
C ASP A 121 3.44 0.70 -15.45
N GLU A 122 2.70 0.07 -16.32
CA GLU A 122 1.26 0.30 -16.48
C GLU A 122 0.52 -1.05 -16.58
N LEU A 123 -0.80 -1.02 -16.49
CA LEU A 123 -1.69 -2.10 -16.90
C LEU A 123 -2.96 -1.52 -17.49
N PHE A 124 -3.40 -2.09 -18.60
CA PHE A 124 -4.76 -1.89 -19.12
C PHE A 124 -5.62 -3.08 -18.73
N LEU A 125 -6.79 -2.82 -18.17
CA LEU A 125 -7.82 -3.80 -17.86
C LEU A 125 -9.04 -3.54 -18.75
N ILE A 126 -9.41 -4.50 -19.58
CA ILE A 126 -10.74 -4.51 -20.21
C ILE A 126 -11.70 -5.09 -19.17
N LEU A 127 -12.68 -4.30 -18.76
CA LEU A 127 -13.77 -4.73 -17.88
C LEU A 127 -14.90 -5.40 -18.69
N ASP A 128 -15.25 -4.81 -19.84
CA ASP A 128 -16.24 -5.33 -20.78
C ASP A 128 -15.91 -4.93 -22.22
N GLY A 129 -16.16 -5.83 -23.16
CA GLY A 129 -15.84 -5.67 -24.59
C GLY A 129 -14.52 -6.33 -25.03
N GLU A 130 -13.99 -5.88 -26.16
CA GLU A 130 -12.74 -6.38 -26.74
C GLU A 130 -11.95 -5.24 -27.40
N ALA A 131 -10.62 -5.29 -27.31
CA ALA A 131 -9.73 -4.29 -27.89
C ALA A 131 -8.45 -4.94 -28.44
N GLU A 132 -7.87 -4.32 -29.45
CA GLU A 132 -6.58 -4.68 -30.03
C GLU A 132 -5.47 -4.05 -29.18
N PHE A 133 -4.62 -4.89 -28.59
CA PHE A 133 -3.46 -4.44 -27.84
C PHE A 133 -2.20 -4.59 -28.66
N THR A 134 -1.36 -3.57 -28.64
CA THR A 134 -0.02 -3.61 -29.22
C THR A 134 1.01 -3.59 -28.09
N ILE A 135 1.98 -4.50 -28.12
CA ILE A 135 3.19 -4.47 -27.28
C ILE A 135 4.39 -4.67 -28.20
N ASN A 136 5.35 -3.74 -28.20
CA ASN A 136 6.57 -3.82 -29.03
C ASN A 136 6.29 -4.12 -30.50
N GLY A 137 5.26 -3.47 -31.05
CA GLY A 137 4.82 -3.58 -32.44
C GLY A 137 4.00 -4.82 -32.79
N ARG A 138 3.87 -5.80 -31.89
CA ARG A 138 3.02 -6.99 -32.05
C ARG A 138 1.61 -6.68 -31.56
N THR A 139 0.59 -6.90 -32.38
CA THR A 139 -0.80 -6.58 -32.03
C THR A 139 -1.65 -7.83 -31.97
N ALA A 140 -2.48 -7.98 -30.94
CA ALA A 140 -3.46 -9.06 -30.82
C ALA A 140 -4.78 -8.56 -30.23
N LEU A 141 -5.89 -9.21 -30.60
CA LEU A 141 -7.21 -8.94 -30.01
C LEU A 141 -7.29 -9.58 -28.61
N ILE A 142 -7.64 -8.79 -27.60
CA ILE A 142 -7.88 -9.24 -26.23
C ILE A 142 -9.36 -9.03 -25.90
N LYS A 143 -10.01 -10.06 -25.37
CA LYS A 143 -11.41 -10.02 -24.94
C LYS A 143 -11.49 -9.94 -23.43
N GLY A 144 -12.31 -9.01 -22.94
CA GLY A 144 -12.56 -8.81 -21.52
C GLY A 144 -13.40 -9.94 -20.90
N PRO A 145 -13.34 -10.10 -19.56
CA PRO A 145 -12.47 -9.36 -18.65
C PRO A 145 -11.02 -9.90 -18.72
N ALA A 146 -10.05 -9.01 -18.97
CA ALA A 146 -8.64 -9.37 -19.10
C ALA A 146 -7.73 -8.13 -18.96
N GLY A 147 -6.57 -8.32 -18.35
CA GLY A 147 -5.54 -7.30 -18.16
C GLY A 147 -4.29 -7.55 -19.01
N VAL A 148 -3.64 -6.47 -19.44
CA VAL A 148 -2.37 -6.49 -20.18
C VAL A 148 -1.37 -5.62 -19.42
N PRO A 149 -0.35 -6.20 -18.74
CA PRO A 149 0.70 -5.44 -18.07
C PRO A 149 1.70 -4.89 -19.09
N LEU A 150 2.17 -3.67 -18.86
CA LEU A 150 3.12 -2.98 -19.73
C LEU A 150 4.30 -2.57 -18.87
N LYS A 151 5.33 -3.43 -18.91
CA LYS A 151 6.58 -3.17 -18.19
C LYS A 151 7.28 -1.94 -18.77
N SER A 152 7.85 -1.13 -17.90
CA SER A 152 8.56 0.08 -18.27
C SER A 152 9.57 -0.15 -19.41
N GLY A 153 9.58 0.76 -20.38
CA GLY A 153 10.39 0.67 -21.59
C GLY A 153 9.79 -0.15 -22.73
N ASN A 154 8.68 -0.88 -22.52
CA ASN A 154 7.93 -1.48 -23.62
C ASN A 154 7.03 -0.45 -24.28
N SER A 155 7.07 -0.39 -25.61
CA SER A 155 6.10 0.39 -26.37
C SER A 155 4.75 -0.30 -26.38
N HIS A 156 3.68 0.47 -26.37
CA HIS A 156 2.33 -0.07 -26.30
C HIS A 156 1.23 0.84 -26.84
N ALA A 157 0.10 0.22 -27.19
CA ALA A 157 -1.11 0.90 -27.66
C ALA A 157 -2.34 0.04 -27.33
N ILE A 158 -3.51 0.68 -27.29
CA ILE A 158 -4.81 -0.01 -27.25
C ILE A 158 -5.75 0.65 -28.26
N TYR A 159 -6.39 -0.16 -29.09
CA TYR A 159 -7.37 0.29 -30.08
C TYR A 159 -8.68 -0.48 -29.92
N ASN A 160 -9.80 0.22 -29.85
CA ASN A 160 -11.14 -0.37 -29.92
C ASN A 160 -11.58 -0.43 -31.39
N PRO A 161 -11.49 -1.59 -32.06
CA PRO A 161 -11.89 -1.72 -33.46
C PRO A 161 -13.39 -1.85 -33.62
N THR A 162 -14.17 -1.88 -32.54
CA THR A 162 -15.60 -2.21 -32.58
C THR A 162 -16.46 -0.97 -32.82
N ASN A 163 -17.77 -1.19 -32.95
CA ASN A 163 -18.78 -0.13 -33.07
C ASN A 163 -19.44 0.20 -31.72
N LYS A 164 -18.90 -0.32 -30.60
CA LYS A 164 -19.41 -0.09 -29.24
C LYS A 164 -18.28 0.40 -28.33
N PRO A 165 -18.58 1.17 -27.28
CA PRO A 165 -17.56 1.53 -26.30
C PRO A 165 -17.01 0.28 -25.59
N VAL A 166 -15.72 0.30 -25.24
CA VAL A 166 -15.05 -0.73 -24.43
C VAL A 166 -14.87 -0.18 -23.03
N ALA A 167 -15.38 -0.88 -22.01
CA ALA A 167 -15.19 -0.48 -20.62
C ALA A 167 -13.76 -0.84 -20.20
N TRP A 168 -13.02 0.18 -19.77
CA TRP A 168 -11.58 0.09 -19.58
C TRP A 168 -11.17 0.72 -18.24
N LEU A 169 -10.08 0.20 -17.70
CA LEU A 169 -9.34 0.81 -16.62
C LEU A 169 -7.84 0.77 -16.91
N ASN A 170 -7.13 1.79 -16.45
CA ASN A 170 -5.68 1.87 -16.51
C ASN A 170 -5.12 2.17 -15.13
N PHE A 171 -3.99 1.53 -14.82
CA PHE A 171 -3.28 1.70 -13.58
C PHE A 171 -1.78 1.84 -13.84
N GLN A 172 -1.15 2.88 -13.29
CA GLN A 172 0.25 3.18 -13.54
C GLN A 172 1.04 3.36 -12.24
N VAL A 173 2.18 2.70 -12.14
CA VAL A 173 3.11 2.74 -10.99
C VAL A 173 4.48 3.18 -11.46
N LYS A 174 5.00 4.27 -10.88
CA LYS A 174 6.32 4.78 -11.24
C LYS A 174 7.44 3.89 -10.72
N LEU A 175 8.57 3.89 -11.42
CA LEU A 175 9.80 3.30 -10.89
C LEU A 175 10.22 4.03 -9.61
N PRO A 176 10.76 3.34 -8.59
CA PRO A 176 11.07 3.94 -7.29
C PRO A 176 12.13 5.05 -7.36
N THR A 177 12.97 5.06 -8.40
CA THR A 177 14.00 6.08 -8.65
C THR A 177 13.49 7.34 -9.31
N ILE A 178 12.19 7.40 -9.64
CA ILE A 178 11.58 8.52 -10.36
C ILE A 178 10.81 9.37 -9.37
N ASP A 179 11.16 10.66 -9.27
CA ASP A 179 10.44 11.62 -8.45
C ASP A 179 9.16 12.11 -9.14
N ASN A 180 9.28 12.51 -10.42
CA ASN A 180 8.16 12.99 -11.22
C ASN A 180 7.92 12.07 -12.44
N PRO A 181 6.85 11.24 -12.43
CA PRO A 181 6.56 10.32 -13.53
C PRO A 181 6.07 11.02 -14.80
N TYR A 182 5.56 12.24 -14.70
CA TYR A 182 5.15 13.07 -15.84
C TYR A 182 6.34 13.84 -16.46
N GLY A 183 7.53 13.67 -15.88
CA GLY A 183 8.80 14.24 -16.33
C GLY A 183 9.02 15.70 -15.94
N SER A 184 10.28 16.15 -16.03
CA SER A 184 10.81 17.28 -15.26
C SER A 184 10.93 18.62 -16.01
N GLY A 185 10.38 18.73 -17.23
CA GLY A 185 10.44 19.95 -18.02
C GLY A 185 9.07 20.64 -18.20
N PRO A 186 9.01 21.97 -18.38
CA PRO A 186 7.87 22.58 -19.06
C PRO A 186 7.57 21.83 -20.37
N ARG A 187 6.29 21.74 -20.80
CA ARG A 187 5.98 21.20 -22.14
C ARG A 187 6.87 21.93 -23.16
N ASN A 188 7.69 21.18 -23.92
CA ASN A 188 8.71 21.68 -24.87
C ASN A 188 10.06 22.17 -24.28
N ALA A 189 10.41 21.87 -23.03
CA ALA A 189 11.67 22.32 -22.40
C ALA A 189 12.94 21.86 -23.13
N TYR A 190 12.87 20.71 -23.79
CA TYR A 190 14.00 20.09 -24.47
C TYR A 190 13.72 19.95 -25.97
N ASN A 191 13.56 21.08 -26.65
CA ASN A 191 13.26 21.15 -28.10
C ASN A 191 14.32 20.52 -29.02
N TYR A 192 15.39 19.95 -28.46
CA TYR A 192 16.46 19.22 -29.14
C TYR A 192 16.47 17.71 -28.82
N SER A 193 15.55 17.24 -27.97
CA SER A 193 15.39 15.82 -27.63
C SER A 193 14.14 15.27 -28.29
N ALA A 194 14.27 14.12 -28.95
CA ALA A 194 13.11 13.35 -29.41
C ALA A 194 12.28 12.82 -28.23
N ASP A 195 12.90 12.66 -27.07
CA ASP A 195 12.26 12.38 -25.79
C ASP A 195 12.09 13.70 -25.01
N PRO A 196 10.92 14.34 -25.07
CA PRO A 196 10.71 15.67 -24.48
C PRO A 196 10.67 15.63 -22.94
N GLY A 197 10.90 14.47 -22.30
CA GLY A 197 10.83 14.33 -20.86
C GLY A 197 9.41 14.59 -20.34
N SER A 198 8.38 14.22 -21.11
CA SER A 198 6.95 14.44 -20.80
C SER A 198 6.25 13.20 -20.23
N GLY A 199 7.00 12.29 -19.60
CA GLY A 199 6.49 11.04 -19.03
C GLY A 199 6.10 9.96 -20.05
N ALA A 200 5.97 10.31 -21.33
CA ALA A 200 5.73 9.40 -22.44
C ALA A 200 6.47 9.81 -23.72
N PHE A 201 6.79 8.84 -24.57
CA PHE A 201 7.31 9.05 -25.94
C PHE A 201 6.32 8.48 -26.96
N ASP A 202 5.70 9.34 -27.77
CA ASP A 202 4.66 8.95 -28.73
C ASP A 202 5.28 8.64 -30.11
N LEU A 203 4.95 7.47 -30.66
CA LEU A 203 5.41 7.05 -32.00
C LEU A 203 4.57 7.62 -33.15
N ARG A 204 3.49 8.35 -32.82
CA ARG A 204 2.55 8.92 -33.81
C ARG A 204 1.91 7.86 -34.71
N ASP A 205 1.70 6.66 -34.18
CA ASP A 205 0.99 5.55 -34.82
C ASP A 205 -0.25 5.18 -33.99
N GLY A 206 -1.44 5.35 -34.56
CA GLY A 206 -2.70 5.02 -33.90
C GLY A 206 -3.07 3.53 -33.90
N ARG A 207 -2.27 2.67 -34.55
CA ARG A 207 -2.47 1.21 -34.68
C ARG A 207 -3.77 0.77 -35.35
N VAL A 208 -4.38 1.61 -36.18
CA VAL A 208 -5.63 1.27 -36.90
C VAL A 208 -5.36 0.34 -38.08
N GLY A 209 -6.11 -0.78 -38.17
CA GLY A 209 -6.10 -1.66 -39.35
C GLY A 209 -4.82 -2.49 -39.51
N VAL A 210 -4.09 -2.68 -38.43
CA VAL A 210 -2.82 -3.41 -38.42
C VAL A 210 -3.06 -4.93 -38.50
N THR A 211 -2.07 -5.68 -38.97
CA THR A 211 -2.16 -7.14 -38.98
C THR A 211 -2.11 -7.68 -37.55
N LEU A 212 -3.07 -8.52 -37.19
CA LEU A 212 -3.16 -9.13 -35.87
C LEU A 212 -2.43 -10.47 -35.81
N ASP A 213 -1.70 -10.68 -34.73
CA ASP A 213 -1.27 -11.99 -34.29
C ASP A 213 -2.50 -12.85 -33.94
N LYS A 214 -2.49 -14.10 -34.41
CA LYS A 214 -3.58 -15.06 -34.10
C LYS A 214 -3.68 -15.38 -32.61
N LEU A 215 -2.54 -15.37 -31.92
CA LEU A 215 -2.43 -15.57 -30.48
C LEU A 215 -1.57 -14.44 -29.91
N PRO A 216 -1.94 -13.84 -28.77
CA PRO A 216 -1.10 -12.84 -28.12
C PRO A 216 0.30 -13.39 -27.85
N THR A 217 1.32 -12.66 -28.29
CA THR A 217 2.75 -12.99 -28.07
C THR A 217 3.36 -12.23 -26.90
N PHE A 218 2.52 -11.52 -26.14
CA PHE A 218 2.85 -10.73 -24.97
C PHE A 218 2.03 -11.19 -23.76
N MET A 219 2.52 -10.87 -22.55
CA MET A 219 1.84 -11.21 -21.31
C MET A 219 0.45 -10.57 -21.25
N ASN A 220 -0.51 -11.35 -20.78
CA ASN A 220 -1.83 -10.90 -20.38
C ASN A 220 -2.31 -11.80 -19.24
N THR A 221 -3.32 -11.36 -18.51
CA THR A 221 -3.85 -12.11 -17.37
C THR A 221 -4.65 -13.34 -17.77
N LEU A 222 -4.76 -13.67 -19.06
CA LEU A 222 -5.83 -14.50 -19.60
C LEU A 222 -7.21 -13.91 -19.24
N THR A 223 -8.28 -14.64 -19.57
CA THR A 223 -9.62 -14.27 -19.11
C THR A 223 -9.66 -14.25 -17.58
N MET A 224 -10.50 -13.41 -16.97
CA MET A 224 -10.61 -13.27 -15.52
C MET A 224 -11.92 -13.88 -15.05
N THR A 225 -11.93 -15.21 -14.94
CA THR A 225 -13.14 -16.01 -14.65
C THR A 225 -12.89 -17.00 -13.52
N LYS A 226 -13.97 -17.44 -12.85
CA LYS A 226 -13.90 -18.36 -11.70
C LYS A 226 -13.21 -19.70 -12.00
N ASN A 227 -13.36 -20.25 -13.21
CA ASN A 227 -12.89 -21.59 -13.58
C ASN A 227 -11.36 -21.79 -13.57
N ILE A 228 -10.60 -20.70 -13.47
CA ILE A 228 -9.12 -20.72 -13.38
C ILE A 228 -8.62 -20.17 -12.04
N MET A 229 -9.52 -20.03 -11.07
CA MET A 229 -9.21 -19.62 -9.70
C MET A 229 -9.16 -20.86 -8.81
N SER A 230 -8.40 -20.78 -7.73
CA SER A 230 -8.32 -21.83 -6.72
C SER A 230 -9.27 -21.54 -5.56
N PRO A 231 -9.99 -22.53 -5.03
CA PRO A 231 -10.74 -22.36 -3.79
C PRO A 231 -9.80 -22.20 -2.60
N VAL A 232 -10.09 -21.24 -1.73
CA VAL A 232 -9.37 -20.99 -0.48
C VAL A 232 -10.39 -20.97 0.65
N TYR A 233 -10.39 -22.02 1.47
CA TYR A 233 -11.26 -22.11 2.65
C TYR A 233 -10.74 -21.21 3.77
N GLN A 234 -11.64 -20.38 4.32
CA GLN A 234 -11.38 -19.46 5.43
C GLN A 234 -10.16 -18.57 5.19
N MET A 235 -10.08 -17.94 4.02
CA MET A 235 -8.98 -17.03 3.67
C MET A 235 -8.81 -15.96 4.76
N ASN A 236 -7.62 -15.89 5.35
CA ASN A 236 -7.28 -15.00 6.48
C ASN A 236 -8.17 -15.19 7.73
N GLY A 237 -8.73 -16.39 7.94
CA GLY A 237 -9.70 -16.66 9.02
C GLY A 237 -11.11 -16.14 8.72
N GLY A 238 -11.39 -15.77 7.47
CA GLY A 238 -12.72 -15.37 7.02
C GLY A 238 -13.74 -16.52 7.03
N LYS A 239 -14.96 -16.21 6.61
CA LYS A 239 -16.07 -17.16 6.56
C LYS A 239 -16.05 -17.93 5.24
N ASP A 240 -16.21 -19.24 5.32
CA ASP A 240 -16.40 -20.15 4.18
C ASP A 240 -15.28 -20.01 3.11
N THR A 241 -15.58 -20.37 1.87
CA THR A 241 -14.63 -20.52 0.78
C THR A 241 -14.71 -19.33 -0.17
N VAL A 242 -13.56 -18.71 -0.42
CA VAL A 242 -13.39 -17.73 -1.50
C VAL A 242 -12.67 -18.38 -2.68
N PHE A 243 -12.68 -17.75 -3.84
CA PHE A 243 -11.89 -18.18 -4.99
C PHE A 243 -10.85 -17.11 -5.27
N TYR A 244 -9.59 -17.51 -5.37
CA TYR A 244 -8.45 -16.60 -5.49
C TYR A 244 -7.51 -17.04 -6.60
N ARG A 245 -6.90 -16.07 -7.28
CA ARG A 245 -5.82 -16.30 -8.24
C ARG A 245 -4.88 -15.11 -8.26
N ARG A 246 -3.57 -15.36 -8.13
CA ARG A 246 -2.55 -14.39 -8.55
C ARG A 246 -2.47 -14.38 -10.06
N ALA A 247 -2.93 -13.30 -10.70
CA ALA A 247 -2.93 -13.18 -12.15
C ALA A 247 -1.56 -12.74 -12.67
N LEU A 248 -0.91 -11.82 -11.97
CA LEU A 248 0.45 -11.38 -12.25
C LEU A 248 1.23 -11.25 -10.94
N GLY A 249 2.47 -11.73 -10.91
CA GLY A 249 3.38 -11.55 -9.79
C GLY A 249 4.41 -10.44 -10.05
N SER A 250 5.31 -10.23 -9.09
CA SER A 250 6.26 -9.12 -9.08
C SER A 250 7.23 -9.13 -10.27
N SER A 251 7.48 -10.30 -10.87
CA SER A 251 8.32 -10.45 -12.06
C SER A 251 7.74 -9.79 -13.32
N ALA A 252 6.43 -9.56 -13.37
CA ALA A 252 5.76 -8.89 -14.49
C ALA A 252 6.11 -7.40 -14.60
N PHE A 253 6.64 -6.80 -13.52
CA PHE A 253 6.79 -5.36 -13.33
C PHE A 253 8.24 -4.96 -13.02
N ALA A 254 8.68 -3.79 -13.47
CA ALA A 254 9.98 -3.20 -13.13
C ALA A 254 9.92 -2.35 -11.84
N SER A 255 8.82 -1.63 -11.63
CA SER A 255 8.47 -0.80 -10.46
C SER A 255 8.21 -1.66 -9.22
N ASN A 256 7.92 -1.03 -8.08
CA ASN A 256 7.52 -1.70 -6.84
C ASN A 256 6.17 -2.45 -6.91
N TRP A 257 5.47 -2.38 -8.05
CA TRP A 257 4.28 -3.19 -8.26
C TRP A 257 4.61 -4.68 -8.14
N SER A 258 3.87 -5.33 -7.25
CA SER A 258 4.18 -6.63 -6.70
C SER A 258 3.20 -7.72 -7.09
N PHE A 259 1.91 -7.39 -7.22
CA PHE A 259 0.94 -8.35 -7.74
C PHE A 259 -0.30 -7.67 -8.32
N PHE A 260 -0.95 -8.41 -9.21
CA PHE A 260 -2.32 -8.18 -9.65
C PHE A 260 -3.10 -9.46 -9.42
N ASP A 261 -4.01 -9.44 -8.45
CA ASP A 261 -4.74 -10.63 -7.99
C ASP A 261 -6.24 -10.52 -8.34
N HIS A 262 -6.88 -11.67 -8.48
CA HIS A 262 -8.30 -11.83 -8.73
C HIS A 262 -8.94 -12.55 -7.54
N LEU A 263 -9.98 -11.96 -6.98
CA LEU A 263 -10.69 -12.49 -5.83
C LEU A 263 -12.19 -12.50 -6.09
N LEU A 264 -12.83 -13.65 -5.83
CA LEU A 264 -14.27 -13.82 -5.87
C LEU A 264 -14.73 -14.33 -4.50
N ILE A 265 -15.64 -13.58 -3.88
CA ILE A 265 -16.23 -13.88 -2.57
C ILE A 265 -17.69 -14.26 -2.80
N PRO A 266 -18.07 -15.54 -2.64
CA PRO A 266 -19.47 -15.97 -2.69
C PRO A 266 -20.35 -15.29 -1.64
N ALA A 267 -21.67 -15.35 -1.81
CA ALA A 267 -22.63 -14.84 -0.84
C ALA A 267 -22.38 -15.43 0.56
N GLY A 268 -22.26 -14.59 1.58
CA GLY A 268 -22.01 -15.00 2.97
C GLY A 268 -20.57 -15.37 3.32
N ALA A 269 -19.67 -15.47 2.33
CA ALA A 269 -18.24 -15.69 2.56
C ALA A 269 -17.51 -14.37 2.87
N SER A 270 -16.30 -14.47 3.42
CA SER A 270 -15.46 -13.30 3.69
C SER A 270 -13.97 -13.61 3.62
N VAL A 271 -13.17 -12.55 3.43
CA VAL A 271 -11.74 -12.53 3.75
C VAL A 271 -11.59 -11.97 5.16
N GLY A 272 -10.90 -12.70 6.03
CA GLY A 272 -10.72 -12.33 7.42
C GLY A 272 -9.76 -11.16 7.65
N ARG A 273 -9.61 -10.75 8.91
CA ARG A 273 -8.76 -9.60 9.28
C ARG A 273 -7.29 -9.94 9.07
N HIS A 274 -6.61 -9.16 8.24
CA HIS A 274 -5.17 -9.25 8.02
C HIS A 274 -4.60 -7.86 7.70
N TYR A 275 -3.28 -7.77 7.61
CA TYR A 275 -2.61 -6.57 7.11
C TYR A 275 -1.32 -6.96 6.39
N HIS A 276 -0.78 -6.01 5.65
CA HIS A 276 0.54 -6.09 5.04
C HIS A 276 1.40 -4.98 5.66
N ALA A 277 2.58 -5.31 6.22
CA ALA A 277 3.51 -4.33 6.77
C ALA A 277 4.34 -3.63 5.68
N GLY A 278 4.55 -4.31 4.54
CA GLY A 278 5.39 -3.84 3.44
C GLY A 278 4.67 -3.65 2.12
N VAL A 279 3.34 -3.81 2.06
CA VAL A 279 2.55 -3.69 0.83
C VAL A 279 1.34 -2.79 1.07
N GLU A 280 1.09 -1.88 0.14
CA GLU A 280 -0.16 -1.14 0.03
C GLU A 280 -1.00 -1.75 -1.07
N GLU A 281 -2.31 -1.77 -0.88
CA GLU A 281 -3.24 -2.42 -1.80
C GLU A 281 -4.30 -1.46 -2.31
N ILE A 282 -4.77 -1.70 -3.53
CA ILE A 282 -6.03 -1.14 -4.02
C ILE A 282 -6.95 -2.28 -4.40
N TYR A 283 -8.13 -2.30 -3.80
CA TYR A 283 -9.23 -3.20 -4.14
C TYR A 283 -10.17 -2.50 -5.12
N LEU A 284 -10.27 -3.02 -6.34
CA LEU A 284 -11.23 -2.56 -7.34
C LEU A 284 -12.42 -3.52 -7.39
N VAL A 285 -13.63 -3.04 -7.13
CA VAL A 285 -14.85 -3.86 -7.26
C VAL A 285 -15.25 -3.96 -8.73
N THR A 286 -15.17 -5.15 -9.31
CA THR A 286 -15.52 -5.40 -10.72
C THR A 286 -16.88 -6.08 -10.89
N ARG A 287 -17.47 -6.62 -9.82
CA ARG A 287 -18.85 -7.13 -9.81
C ARG A 287 -19.41 -7.19 -8.40
N GLY A 288 -20.71 -6.92 -8.26
CA GLY A 288 -21.44 -7.10 -7.00
C GLY A 288 -21.23 -5.96 -6.00
N LYS A 289 -21.49 -6.25 -4.73
CA LYS A 289 -21.35 -5.32 -3.61
C LYS A 289 -21.00 -6.07 -2.33
N GLY A 290 -20.41 -5.37 -1.37
CA GLY A 290 -20.08 -5.92 -0.06
C GLY A 290 -19.74 -4.84 0.94
N LYS A 291 -19.00 -5.23 1.99
CA LYS A 291 -18.50 -4.33 3.01
C LYS A 291 -17.01 -4.56 3.20
N ILE A 292 -16.26 -3.47 3.25
CA ILE A 292 -14.86 -3.50 3.68
C ILE A 292 -14.75 -2.86 5.06
N ARG A 293 -13.92 -3.47 5.89
CA ARG A 293 -13.45 -2.88 7.15
C ARG A 293 -11.99 -2.53 6.98
N VAL A 294 -11.60 -1.32 7.34
CA VAL A 294 -10.19 -0.92 7.45
C VAL A 294 -10.00 -0.28 8.82
N ASN A 295 -9.11 -0.83 9.62
CA ASN A 295 -8.95 -0.54 11.04
C ASN A 295 -10.28 -0.67 11.80
N HIS A 296 -10.82 0.47 12.25
CA HIS A 296 -12.10 0.61 12.96
C HIS A 296 -13.23 1.12 12.05
N GLU A 297 -12.92 1.52 10.83
CA GLU A 297 -13.88 2.08 9.87
C GLU A 297 -14.51 0.99 9.00
N MET A 298 -15.75 1.22 8.60
CA MET A 298 -16.52 0.35 7.72
C MET A 298 -17.06 1.17 6.55
N ALA A 299 -16.99 0.61 5.35
CA ALA A 299 -17.60 1.18 4.17
C ALA A 299 -18.36 0.11 3.38
N GLU A 300 -19.51 0.47 2.80
CA GLU A 300 -20.12 -0.33 1.74
C GLU A 300 -19.34 -0.11 0.46
N ILE A 301 -19.14 -1.18 -0.30
CA ILE A 301 -18.41 -1.15 -1.57
C ILE A 301 -19.29 -1.72 -2.67
N VAL A 302 -19.27 -1.07 -3.83
CA VAL A 302 -20.08 -1.41 -5.00
C VAL A 302 -19.22 -1.40 -6.26
N TRP A 303 -19.77 -1.93 -7.37
CA TRP A 303 -19.11 -1.90 -8.67
C TRP A 303 -18.50 -0.53 -9.01
N GLY A 304 -17.23 -0.54 -9.42
CA GLY A 304 -16.49 0.66 -9.79
C GLY A 304 -15.78 1.37 -8.64
N ASP A 305 -15.96 0.94 -7.39
CA ASP A 305 -15.20 1.48 -6.27
C ASP A 305 -13.75 0.99 -6.31
N ALA A 306 -12.80 1.91 -6.12
CA ALA A 306 -11.39 1.64 -5.89
C ALA A 306 -11.02 2.03 -4.46
N ILE A 307 -10.69 1.05 -3.63
CA ILE A 307 -10.45 1.23 -2.19
C ILE A 307 -8.96 1.10 -1.89
N PRO A 308 -8.26 2.20 -1.57
CA PRO A 308 -6.87 2.14 -1.12
C PRO A 308 -6.78 1.66 0.34
N VAL A 309 -5.82 0.77 0.59
CA VAL A 309 -5.46 0.24 1.91
C VAL A 309 -3.94 0.40 2.09
N TYR A 310 -3.54 1.07 3.15
CA TYR A 310 -2.14 1.40 3.40
C TYR A 310 -1.42 0.31 4.18
N ALA A 311 -0.09 0.32 4.09
CA ALA A 311 0.74 -0.61 4.82
C ALA A 311 0.51 -0.44 6.34
N GLY A 312 0.29 -1.56 7.03
CA GLY A 312 -0.04 -1.61 8.45
C GLY A 312 -1.55 -1.54 8.75
N GLU A 313 -2.40 -1.19 7.79
CA GLU A 313 -3.85 -1.11 8.04
C GLU A 313 -4.50 -2.49 8.05
N ILE A 314 -5.18 -2.80 9.15
CA ILE A 314 -5.87 -4.08 9.32
C ILE A 314 -7.19 -4.03 8.56
N HIS A 315 -7.38 -4.93 7.61
CA HIS A 315 -8.56 -4.91 6.76
C HIS A 315 -9.20 -6.30 6.59
N SER A 316 -10.48 -6.30 6.25
CA SER A 316 -11.28 -7.50 5.98
C SER A 316 -12.41 -7.16 5.02
N ILE A 317 -12.82 -8.09 4.18
CA ILE A 317 -13.91 -7.88 3.20
C ILE A 317 -14.97 -8.95 3.39
N GLU A 318 -16.22 -8.55 3.47
CA GLU A 318 -17.37 -9.44 3.59
C GLU A 318 -18.36 -9.22 2.45
N ASN A 319 -18.81 -10.32 1.85
CA ASN A 319 -19.95 -10.27 0.93
C ASN A 319 -21.26 -10.46 1.71
N THR A 320 -21.93 -9.35 2.00
CA THR A 320 -23.22 -9.34 2.69
C THR A 320 -24.42 -9.41 1.74
N SER A 321 -24.18 -9.63 0.45
CA SER A 321 -25.23 -9.73 -0.58
C SER A 321 -25.53 -11.19 -0.95
N ASN A 322 -26.55 -11.39 -1.78
CA ASN A 322 -26.93 -12.69 -2.33
C ASN A 322 -26.25 -13.03 -3.67
N GLU A 323 -25.47 -12.10 -4.23
CA GLU A 323 -24.72 -12.28 -5.47
C GLU A 323 -23.22 -12.33 -5.18
N PRO A 324 -22.39 -12.98 -6.03
CA PRO A 324 -20.94 -12.95 -5.86
C PRO A 324 -20.36 -11.53 -5.94
N LEU A 325 -19.40 -11.25 -5.08
CA LEU A 325 -18.55 -10.06 -5.10
C LEU A 325 -17.22 -10.42 -5.77
N GLU A 326 -16.83 -9.69 -6.82
CA GLU A 326 -15.56 -9.88 -7.53
C GLU A 326 -14.70 -8.63 -7.44
N LEU A 327 -13.42 -8.84 -7.16
CA LEU A 327 -12.43 -7.82 -6.86
C LEU A 327 -11.15 -8.09 -7.65
N MET A 328 -10.56 -7.01 -8.17
CA MET A 328 -9.18 -7.00 -8.65
C MET A 328 -8.32 -6.29 -7.61
N ILE A 329 -7.17 -6.86 -7.26
CA ILE A 329 -6.32 -6.35 -6.19
C ILE A 329 -4.96 -5.96 -6.75
N TYR A 330 -4.58 -4.70 -6.56
CA TYR A 330 -3.31 -4.13 -6.99
C TYR A 330 -2.41 -3.97 -5.77
N GLY A 331 -1.38 -4.81 -5.64
CA GLY A 331 -0.43 -4.73 -4.53
C GLY A 331 0.85 -4.02 -4.93
N VAL A 332 1.16 -2.88 -4.30
CA VAL A 332 2.40 -2.13 -4.51
C VAL A 332 3.24 -2.16 -3.23
N ALA A 333 4.44 -2.72 -3.32
CA ALA A 333 5.31 -2.88 -2.16
C ALA A 333 6.04 -1.58 -1.80
N LEU A 334 6.40 -1.41 -0.53
CA LEU A 334 7.30 -0.34 -0.07
C LEU A 334 8.72 -0.52 -0.60
N GLU A 335 9.11 -1.76 -0.86
CA GLU A 335 10.38 -2.14 -1.45
C GLU A 335 10.19 -3.32 -2.41
N LYS A 336 10.78 -3.22 -3.61
CA LYS A 336 10.62 -4.25 -4.65
C LYS A 336 10.91 -5.65 -4.12
N GLY A 337 9.93 -6.53 -4.30
CA GLY A 337 10.07 -7.95 -3.97
C GLY A 337 9.91 -8.29 -2.48
N LYS A 338 9.73 -7.31 -1.60
CA LYS A 338 9.38 -7.55 -0.20
C LYS A 338 7.86 -7.65 -0.07
N LEU A 339 7.37 -8.88 -0.13
CA LEU A 339 5.97 -9.21 0.12
C LEU A 339 5.85 -9.82 1.51
N ASP A 340 4.81 -9.44 2.20
CA ASP A 340 4.46 -9.99 3.48
C ASP A 340 2.94 -10.08 3.57
N GLU A 341 2.45 -10.91 4.45
CA GLU A 341 1.04 -10.99 4.81
C GLU A 341 1.03 -11.44 6.26
N VAL A 342 0.40 -10.65 7.12
CA VAL A 342 0.35 -10.95 8.54
C VAL A 342 -1.10 -11.20 8.92
N ALA A 343 -1.39 -12.45 9.26
CA ALA A 343 -2.68 -12.82 9.83
C ALA A 343 -2.86 -12.13 11.18
N VAL A 344 -3.99 -11.47 11.37
CA VAL A 344 -4.38 -10.97 12.70
C VAL A 344 -5.28 -12.05 13.32
N PRO A 345 -4.87 -12.71 14.42
CA PRO A 345 -5.72 -13.69 15.07
C PRO A 345 -7.04 -13.02 15.50
N LEU A 346 -8.17 -13.59 15.08
CA LEU A 346 -9.52 -13.03 15.26
C LEU A 346 -9.97 -12.90 16.72
N THR A 347 -9.28 -13.58 17.63
CA THR A 347 -9.40 -13.47 19.08
C THR A 347 -8.01 -13.79 19.64
N MET A 348 -7.34 -12.85 20.31
CA MET A 348 -6.20 -13.20 21.17
C MET A 348 -6.67 -13.18 22.60
N ILE A 349 -6.19 -14.12 23.41
CA ILE A 349 -6.39 -14.05 24.84
C ILE A 349 -5.23 -13.31 25.46
N LYS A 350 -5.57 -12.28 26.25
CA LYS A 350 -4.62 -11.57 27.09
C LYS A 350 -4.90 -11.90 28.55
N LEU A 351 -3.89 -12.42 29.23
CA LEU A 351 -3.89 -12.57 30.68
C LEU A 351 -3.17 -11.36 31.28
N GLN A 352 -3.83 -10.58 32.13
CA GLN A 352 -3.16 -9.58 32.95
C GLN A 352 -3.11 -10.05 34.39
N MET A 353 -1.90 -10.10 34.95
CA MET A 353 -1.63 -10.54 36.30
C MET A 353 -0.98 -9.38 37.05
N PHE A 354 -1.49 -9.04 38.23
CA PHE A 354 -0.97 -7.95 39.05
C PHE A 354 -0.32 -8.55 40.29
N PHE A 355 0.86 -8.04 40.66
CA PHE A 355 1.65 -8.55 41.77
C PHE A 355 2.03 -7.44 42.74
N GLU A 356 1.95 -7.78 44.02
CA GLU A 356 2.50 -7.00 45.12
C GLU A 356 3.79 -7.68 45.54
N VAL A 357 4.92 -7.04 45.27
CA VAL A 357 6.27 -7.56 45.51
C VAL A 357 6.95 -6.68 46.55
N ALA A 358 7.51 -7.28 47.61
CA ALA A 358 8.26 -6.52 48.60
C ALA A 358 9.48 -5.82 47.95
N PRO A 359 9.85 -4.58 48.35
CA PRO A 359 10.92 -3.83 47.71
C PRO A 359 12.24 -4.60 47.56
N GLU A 360 12.60 -5.38 48.57
CA GLU A 360 13.81 -6.22 48.60
C GLU A 360 13.76 -7.43 47.65
N LYS A 361 12.60 -7.75 47.08
CA LYS A 361 12.40 -8.86 46.11
C LYS A 361 12.20 -8.40 44.67
N CYS A 362 12.14 -7.09 44.40
CA CYS A 362 11.89 -6.54 43.06
C CYS A 362 12.88 -7.04 42.00
N ASP A 363 14.19 -6.93 42.26
CA ASP A 363 15.22 -7.35 41.30
C ASP A 363 15.14 -8.86 41.01
N ALA A 364 14.88 -9.66 42.05
CA ALA A 364 14.70 -11.10 41.91
C ALA A 364 13.43 -11.45 41.11
N PHE A 365 12.35 -10.67 41.27
CA PHE A 365 11.10 -10.87 40.54
C PHE A 365 11.26 -10.63 39.04
N GLU A 366 11.97 -9.56 38.68
CA GLU A 366 12.27 -9.23 37.28
C GLU A 366 13.21 -10.25 36.63
N LEU A 367 14.26 -10.65 37.35
CA LEU A 367 15.18 -11.68 36.88
C LEU A 367 14.45 -13.03 36.70
N ASN A 368 13.55 -13.38 37.62
CA ASN A 368 12.73 -14.58 37.49
C ASN A 368 11.82 -14.52 36.25
N TYR A 369 11.25 -13.36 35.92
CA TYR A 369 10.47 -13.21 34.69
C TYR A 369 11.32 -13.49 33.44
N SER A 370 12.50 -12.90 33.32
CA SER A 370 13.36 -13.07 32.13
C SER A 370 14.00 -14.45 32.02
N GLU A 371 14.50 -15.01 33.13
CA GLU A 371 15.32 -16.23 33.13
C GLU A 371 14.52 -17.51 33.36
N THR A 372 13.32 -17.42 33.95
CA THR A 372 12.50 -18.60 34.26
C THR A 372 11.18 -18.58 33.51
N TYR A 373 10.43 -17.48 33.59
CA TYR A 373 9.05 -17.46 33.08
C TYR A 373 8.99 -17.39 31.54
N ILE A 374 9.81 -16.52 30.91
CA ILE A 374 9.87 -16.40 29.45
C ILE A 374 10.33 -17.71 28.77
N PRO A 375 11.42 -18.38 29.19
CA PRO A 375 11.86 -19.62 28.54
C PRO A 375 10.82 -20.75 28.62
N ALA A 376 10.03 -20.80 29.69
CA ALA A 376 8.96 -21.78 29.84
C ALA A 376 7.76 -21.48 28.93
N LEU A 377 7.37 -20.20 28.79
CA LEU A 377 6.31 -19.75 27.88
C LEU A 377 6.65 -19.96 26.41
N ARG A 378 7.91 -19.76 26.01
CA ARG A 378 8.36 -19.94 24.61
C ARG A 378 8.24 -21.39 24.11
N GLN A 379 8.12 -22.35 25.02
CA GLN A 379 7.91 -23.76 24.66
C GLN A 379 6.44 -24.09 24.35
N GLN A 380 5.52 -23.14 24.59
CA GLN A 380 4.09 -23.41 24.50
C GLN A 380 3.53 -23.11 23.12
N VAL A 381 2.70 -24.02 22.65
CA VAL A 381 1.89 -23.81 21.44
C VAL A 381 0.95 -22.63 21.68
N GLY A 382 0.83 -21.76 20.68
CA GLY A 382 -0.07 -20.61 20.73
C GLY A 382 0.44 -19.41 21.53
N TYR A 383 1.64 -19.45 22.12
CA TYR A 383 2.21 -18.30 22.83
C TYR A 383 2.62 -17.19 21.85
N LEU A 384 2.05 -15.99 22.04
CA LEU A 384 2.27 -14.83 21.17
C LEU A 384 3.25 -13.82 21.77
N GLY A 385 3.38 -13.79 23.10
CA GLY A 385 4.29 -12.88 23.79
C GLY A 385 3.89 -12.60 25.23
N SER A 386 4.78 -11.90 25.94
CA SER A 386 4.50 -11.40 27.28
C SER A 386 5.25 -10.11 27.57
N LYS A 387 4.81 -9.36 28.59
CA LYS A 387 5.48 -8.19 29.13
C LYS A 387 5.45 -8.23 30.66
N LEU A 388 6.51 -7.76 31.29
CA LEU A 388 6.50 -7.38 32.70
C LEU A 388 6.60 -5.85 32.78
N ILE A 389 5.69 -5.24 33.55
CA ILE A 389 5.49 -3.80 33.62
C ILE A 389 5.58 -3.39 35.09
N ARG A 390 6.37 -2.36 35.40
CA ARG A 390 6.36 -1.70 36.70
C ARG A 390 5.24 -0.66 36.75
N VAL A 391 4.47 -0.66 37.84
CA VAL A 391 3.51 0.41 38.10
C VAL A 391 4.29 1.65 38.54
N TYR A 392 3.86 2.83 38.08
CA TYR A 392 4.49 4.08 38.51
C TYR A 392 4.43 4.24 40.04
N PRO A 393 5.48 4.80 40.67
CA PRO A 393 5.47 5.14 42.08
C PRO A 393 4.25 6.01 42.47
N PRO A 394 3.75 5.92 43.72
CA PRO A 394 2.52 6.61 44.13
C PRO A 394 2.52 8.12 43.91
N ASP A 395 3.67 8.79 44.06
CA ASP A 395 3.82 10.23 43.82
C ASP A 395 3.68 10.57 42.33
N GLN A 396 4.17 9.71 41.44
CA GLN A 396 4.03 9.88 40.00
C GLN A 396 2.60 9.58 39.56
N ALA A 397 1.99 8.48 40.04
CA ALA A 397 0.59 8.16 39.76
C ALA A 397 -0.34 9.32 40.18
N LYS A 398 -0.13 9.90 41.36
CA LYS A 398 -0.90 11.07 41.83
C LYS A 398 -0.75 12.28 40.92
N ARG A 399 0.47 12.57 40.45
CA ARG A 399 0.74 13.71 39.52
C ARG A 399 0.06 13.54 38.17
N THR A 400 -0.13 12.31 37.70
CA THR A 400 -0.75 12.01 36.41
C THR A 400 -2.24 11.67 36.50
N GLY A 401 -2.86 11.80 37.69
CA GLY A 401 -4.26 11.44 37.92
C GLY A 401 -4.55 9.93 37.90
N GLY A 402 -3.51 9.09 38.04
CA GLY A 402 -3.64 7.64 38.11
C GLY A 402 -4.20 7.16 39.44
N ALA A 403 -4.96 6.06 39.40
CA ALA A 403 -5.49 5.42 40.60
C ALA A 403 -4.37 4.81 41.46
N ALA A 404 -4.54 4.86 42.79
CA ALA A 404 -3.67 4.14 43.70
C ALA A 404 -3.85 2.62 43.51
N SER A 405 -2.75 1.89 43.53
CA SER A 405 -2.73 0.43 43.46
C SER A 405 -1.81 -0.09 44.54
N LYS A 406 -2.20 -1.20 45.19
CA LYS A 406 -1.31 -1.97 46.06
C LYS A 406 -0.31 -2.81 45.27
N PHE A 407 -0.63 -3.11 44.00
CA PHE A 407 0.25 -3.86 43.11
C PHE A 407 1.28 -2.94 42.48
N ASN A 408 2.55 -3.37 42.49
CA ASN A 408 3.68 -2.64 41.93
C ASN A 408 4.23 -3.26 40.63
N TYR A 409 3.74 -4.45 40.25
CA TYR A 409 4.01 -5.06 38.94
C TYR A 409 2.74 -5.54 38.26
N GLN A 410 2.79 -5.56 36.93
CA GLN A 410 1.84 -6.24 36.07
C GLN A 410 2.59 -7.12 35.07
N MET A 411 2.18 -8.39 34.95
CA MET A 411 2.62 -9.30 33.90
C MET A 411 1.48 -9.52 32.90
N GLU A 412 1.75 -9.31 31.63
CA GLU A 412 0.82 -9.55 30.53
C GLU A 412 1.28 -10.78 29.74
N LEU A 413 0.40 -11.75 29.51
CA LEU A 413 0.65 -12.91 28.64
C LEU A 413 -0.35 -12.89 27.48
N MET A 414 0.08 -13.25 26.27
CA MET A 414 -0.79 -13.34 25.11
C MET A 414 -0.73 -14.74 24.47
N PHE A 415 -1.91 -15.28 24.15
CA PHE A 415 -2.10 -16.53 23.43
C PHE A 415 -3.08 -16.35 22.27
N ASP A 416 -2.96 -17.19 21.25
CA ASP A 416 -3.87 -17.23 20.10
C ASP A 416 -5.28 -17.73 20.46
N THR A 417 -5.43 -18.57 21.49
CA THR A 417 -6.72 -19.10 21.97
C THR A 417 -6.71 -19.35 23.48
N GLU A 418 -7.88 -19.37 24.11
CA GLU A 418 -8.00 -19.73 25.54
C GLU A 418 -7.66 -21.21 25.78
N GLN A 419 -7.94 -22.07 24.80
CA GLN A 419 -7.62 -23.48 24.88
C GLN A 419 -6.10 -23.69 25.00
N HIS A 420 -5.29 -23.02 24.18
CA HIS A 420 -3.82 -23.08 24.28
C HIS A 420 -3.30 -22.49 25.59
N ARG A 421 -3.90 -21.38 26.07
CA ARG A 421 -3.56 -20.83 27.39
C ARG A 421 -3.88 -21.81 28.54
N LEU A 422 -4.98 -22.54 28.46
CA LEU A 422 -5.34 -23.59 29.43
C LEU A 422 -4.42 -24.82 29.34
N MET A 423 -3.90 -25.15 28.16
CA MET A 423 -2.89 -26.21 28.04
C MET A 423 -1.61 -25.82 28.77
N TRP A 424 -1.16 -24.57 28.63
CA TRP A 424 0.00 -24.05 29.34
C TRP A 424 -0.07 -24.30 30.85
N THR A 425 -1.20 -23.99 31.51
CA THR A 425 -1.35 -24.14 32.97
C THR A 425 -1.30 -25.58 33.46
N ARG A 426 -1.41 -26.57 32.56
CA ARG A 426 -1.34 -28.00 32.86
C ARG A 426 0.05 -28.60 32.67
N THR A 427 1.02 -27.80 32.23
CA THR A 427 2.39 -28.28 31.96
C THR A 427 3.27 -28.29 33.21
N GLN A 428 4.26 -29.19 33.24
CA GLN A 428 5.28 -29.18 34.30
C GLN A 428 6.13 -27.90 34.27
N ALA A 429 6.39 -27.37 33.07
CA ALA A 429 7.11 -26.11 32.89
C ALA A 429 6.36 -24.94 33.55
N HIS A 430 5.03 -24.88 33.41
CA HIS A 430 4.20 -23.92 34.15
C HIS A 430 4.32 -24.10 35.65
N ASN A 431 4.16 -25.32 36.17
CA ASN A 431 4.20 -25.57 37.61
C ASN A 431 5.52 -25.08 38.25
N VAL A 432 6.65 -25.35 37.59
CA VAL A 432 7.97 -24.91 38.05
C VAL A 432 8.12 -23.39 37.95
N ALA A 433 7.76 -22.80 36.82
CA ALA A 433 7.90 -21.36 36.60
C ALA A 433 6.98 -20.56 37.53
N TRP A 434 5.73 -21.00 37.68
CA TRP A 434 4.73 -20.37 38.54
C TRP A 434 5.10 -20.44 40.02
N ALA A 435 5.58 -21.59 40.51
CA ALA A 435 5.99 -21.71 41.91
C ALA A 435 7.10 -20.71 42.28
N LYS A 436 8.08 -20.50 41.38
CA LYS A 436 9.15 -19.51 41.57
C LYS A 436 8.63 -18.07 41.52
N THR A 437 7.74 -17.76 40.57
CA THR A 437 7.12 -16.43 40.46
C THR A 437 6.25 -16.10 41.68
N ALA A 438 5.39 -17.02 42.10
CA ALA A 438 4.46 -16.82 43.21
C ALA A 438 5.19 -16.66 44.55
N ALA A 439 6.30 -17.36 44.78
CA ALA A 439 7.10 -17.24 46.01
C ALA A 439 7.74 -15.86 46.22
N LEU A 440 7.89 -15.08 45.15
CA LEU A 440 8.46 -13.73 45.17
C LEU A 440 7.41 -12.63 45.41
N ALA A 441 6.13 -12.94 45.25
CA ALA A 441 5.03 -12.01 45.46
C ALA A 441 4.37 -12.21 46.84
N THR A 442 4.02 -11.11 47.50
CA THR A 442 3.24 -11.10 48.75
C THR A 442 1.76 -11.37 48.48
N SER A 443 1.24 -10.80 47.38
CA SER A 443 -0.11 -11.08 46.89
C SER A 443 -0.17 -10.91 45.36
N TYR A 444 -1.15 -11.53 44.73
CA TYR A 444 -1.39 -11.38 43.29
C TYR A 444 -2.88 -11.55 42.94
N GLU A 445 -3.28 -10.94 41.84
CA GLU A 445 -4.58 -11.17 41.19
C GLU A 445 -4.40 -11.28 39.67
N TRP A 446 -5.37 -11.86 38.97
CA TRP A 446 -5.32 -11.92 37.52
C TRP A 446 -6.70 -11.86 36.89
N ARG A 447 -6.74 -11.41 35.63
CA ARG A 447 -7.94 -11.36 34.79
C ARG A 447 -7.58 -11.80 33.37
N GLY A 448 -8.46 -12.61 32.77
CA GLY A 448 -8.39 -12.97 31.35
C GLY A 448 -9.25 -12.01 30.53
N TYR A 449 -8.78 -11.69 29.33
CA TYR A 449 -9.43 -10.77 28.41
C TYR A 449 -9.40 -11.31 26.99
N ASP A 450 -10.50 -11.11 26.26
CA ASP A 450 -10.49 -11.17 24.80
C ASP A 450 -9.92 -9.85 24.27
N VAL A 451 -8.89 -9.93 23.43
CA VAL A 451 -8.40 -8.78 22.68
C VAL A 451 -9.34 -8.55 21.50
N VAL A 452 -10.27 -7.60 21.67
CA VAL A 452 -11.32 -7.28 20.69
C VAL A 452 -10.91 -6.25 19.63
N GLY A 453 -9.70 -5.69 19.74
CA GLY A 453 -9.15 -4.72 18.78
C GLY A 453 -7.71 -4.32 19.08
N MET A 454 -6.95 -3.95 18.05
CA MET A 454 -5.59 -3.43 18.14
C MET A 454 -5.39 -2.35 17.07
N ASP A 455 -4.69 -1.28 17.45
CA ASP A 455 -4.43 -0.12 16.58
C ASP A 455 -3.22 -0.34 15.66
N GLN A 456 -2.16 -1.02 16.14
CA GLN A 456 -1.00 -1.46 15.33
C GLN A 456 -0.42 -2.78 15.83
N VAL A 457 0.09 -3.62 14.91
CA VAL A 457 0.69 -4.94 15.18
C VAL A 457 2.22 -4.86 15.35
N ALA A 458 2.81 -3.68 15.19
CA ALA A 458 4.23 -3.51 15.52
C ALA A 458 4.43 -3.66 17.03
N ASP A 459 4.76 -4.88 17.45
CA ASP A 459 5.39 -5.10 18.74
C ASP A 459 6.67 -4.25 18.75
N PRO A 460 6.84 -3.30 19.70
CA PRO A 460 8.04 -2.46 19.77
C PRO A 460 9.34 -3.26 19.99
N ILE A 461 9.26 -4.59 20.11
CA ILE A 461 10.37 -5.52 20.35
C ILE A 461 10.69 -6.39 19.10
N GLY A 462 10.02 -6.18 17.97
CA GLY A 462 10.37 -6.81 16.68
C GLY A 462 9.89 -8.27 16.48
N PRO A 463 10.23 -8.90 15.33
CA PRO A 463 9.73 -10.22 14.95
C PRO A 463 10.20 -11.32 15.91
N ARG A 464 9.28 -12.20 16.31
CA ARG A 464 9.54 -13.34 17.20
C ARG A 464 9.22 -14.66 16.51
N SER A 465 10.02 -15.68 16.80
CA SER A 465 9.78 -17.03 16.32
C SER A 465 8.54 -17.64 17.00
N LEU A 466 7.47 -17.87 16.24
CA LEU A 466 6.32 -18.65 16.69
C LEU A 466 6.62 -20.15 16.51
N THR A 467 6.34 -20.94 17.54
CA THR A 467 6.42 -22.41 17.48
C THR A 467 5.08 -22.93 16.94
N THR A 468 5.06 -23.46 15.72
CA THR A 468 3.87 -24.09 15.12
C THR A 468 3.88 -25.61 15.32
N GLU A 469 2.70 -26.23 15.37
CA GLU A 469 2.60 -27.69 15.34
C GLU A 469 3.29 -28.24 14.09
N LYS A 470 4.18 -29.23 14.26
CA LYS A 470 4.61 -30.07 13.15
C LYS A 470 3.42 -30.94 12.74
N LYS A 471 2.83 -30.61 11.59
CA LYS A 471 1.94 -31.54 10.89
C LYS A 471 2.77 -32.77 10.49
N TYR A 472 2.37 -33.94 10.99
CA TYR A 472 2.81 -35.24 10.49
C TYR A 472 1.98 -35.64 9.27
#